data_AF-A0A376FFY2-F1
#
_entry.id   AF-A0A376FFY2-F1
#
_cell.length_a   1.000
_cell.length_b   1.000
_cell.length_c   1.000
_cell.angle_alpha   90.00
_cell.angle_beta   90.00
_cell.angle_gamma   90.00
#
_symmetry.space_group_name_H-M   'P 1'
#
loop_
_entity.id
_entity.type
_entity.pdbx_description
1 polymer ?
#
loop_
_entity_poly.entity_id
_entity_poly.type
_entity_poly.pdbx_seq_one_letter_code
_entity_poly.pdbx_strand_id
1 'polypeptide(L)'
;MKQPGEELQETVTELDDRAVVDYLLRNPEFFIRNARVVEEMRVPHPVRGTVSLVEWHMARSRNHINQLEENMTLLMEQASTNESLFYRLLHLQARLASAHSLDEFLSRFHRWARELGLAGRNDSSFP
;
A
#
# COMPACT_ATOMS: atom_id res chain seq x y z
N MET A 1 36.39 14.63 59.12
CA MET A 1 37.08 14.28 57.86
C MET A 1 36.11 13.52 56.96
N LYS A 2 36.27 13.68 55.65
CA LYS A 2 35.24 13.53 54.61
C LYS A 2 35.52 12.28 53.76
N GLN A 3 34.43 11.55 53.44
CA GLN A 3 34.16 10.72 52.25
C GLN A 3 34.95 9.39 52.04
N PRO A 4 34.55 8.52 51.08
CA PRO A 4 33.32 8.45 50.25
C PRO A 4 32.77 7.00 50.04
N GLY A 5 31.68 6.83 49.27
CA GLY A 5 31.58 5.69 48.35
C GLY A 5 30.43 4.72 48.54
N GLU A 6 29.18 5.18 48.42
CA GLU A 6 28.12 4.32 47.89
C GLU A 6 27.88 4.75 46.45
N GLU A 7 28.71 4.18 45.58
CA GLU A 7 28.49 4.14 44.14
C GLU A 7 27.17 3.42 43.91
N LEU A 8 26.11 4.19 43.64
CA LEU A 8 24.94 3.66 42.95
C LEU A 8 25.45 3.19 41.58
N GLN A 9 25.77 1.90 41.52
CA GLN A 9 26.13 1.20 40.30
C GLN A 9 25.04 1.48 39.27
N GLU A 10 25.34 2.39 38.35
CA GLU A 10 24.65 2.49 37.06
C GLU A 10 24.88 1.15 36.38
N THR A 11 23.94 0.22 36.56
CA THR A 11 23.83 -0.95 35.70
C THR A 11 23.35 -0.43 34.35
N VAL A 12 24.30 0.08 33.55
CA VAL A 12 24.16 0.18 32.10
C VAL A 12 24.16 -1.24 31.58
N THR A 13 23.07 -1.96 31.83
CA THR A 13 22.66 -3.08 31.00
C THR A 13 22.46 -2.50 29.62
N GLU A 14 23.28 -2.88 28.65
CA GLU A 14 23.00 -2.66 27.23
C GLU A 14 21.59 -3.18 26.97
N LEU A 15 20.64 -2.27 26.90
CA LEU A 15 19.24 -2.59 26.63
C LEU A 15 19.16 -3.03 25.17
N ASP A 16 18.75 -4.27 24.95
CA ASP A 16 18.43 -4.78 23.61
C ASP A 16 17.23 -4.01 23.03
N ASP A 17 17.28 -3.70 21.74
CA ASP A 17 16.21 -2.98 21.02
C ASP A 17 14.86 -3.66 21.23
N ARG A 18 14.83 -4.99 21.28
CA ARG A 18 13.59 -5.76 21.53
C ARG A 18 13.02 -5.49 22.92
N ALA A 19 13.88 -5.40 23.94
CA ALA A 19 13.45 -5.09 25.29
C ALA A 19 12.87 -3.67 25.38
N VAL A 20 13.47 -2.71 24.66
CA VAL A 20 12.95 -1.35 24.56
C VAL A 20 11.59 -1.32 23.86
N VAL A 21 11.44 -2.03 22.74
CA VAL A 21 10.17 -2.13 22.01
C VAL A 21 9.08 -2.75 22.88
N ASP A 22 9.35 -3.88 23.53
CA ASP A 22 8.40 -4.55 24.42
C ASP A 22 7.99 -3.65 25.59
N TYR A 23 8.93 -2.89 26.15
CA TYR A 23 8.65 -1.93 27.21
C TYR A 23 7.71 -0.82 26.71
N LEU A 24 7.98 -0.22 25.55
CA LEU A 24 7.14 0.84 24.99
C LEU A 24 5.73 0.35 24.65
N LEU A 25 5.60 -0.88 24.12
CA LEU A 25 4.30 -1.48 23.82
C LEU A 25 3.47 -1.76 25.08
N ARG A 26 4.11 -2.18 26.18
CA ARG A 26 3.43 -2.40 27.47
C ARG A 26 3.10 -1.09 28.20
N ASN A 27 3.66 0.04 27.77
CA ASN A 27 3.51 1.35 28.43
C ASN A 27 3.09 2.43 27.40
N PRO A 28 1.85 2.42 26.91
CA PRO A 28 1.40 3.36 25.86
C PRO A 28 1.50 4.84 26.27
N GLU A 29 1.31 5.13 27.57
CA GLU A 29 1.41 6.49 28.14
C GLU A 29 2.86 6.99 28.28
N PHE A 30 3.86 6.19 27.91
CA PHE A 30 5.28 6.54 28.08
C PHE A 30 5.64 7.89 27.46
N PHE A 31 5.17 8.16 26.24
CA PHE A 31 5.49 9.40 25.53
C PHE A 31 4.80 10.61 26.14
N ILE A 32 3.61 10.45 26.73
CA ILE A 32 2.91 11.52 27.45
C ILE A 32 3.62 11.83 28.76
N ARG A 33 3.98 10.80 29.53
CA ARG A 33 4.72 10.95 30.80
C ARG A 33 6.09 11.59 30.62
N ASN A 34 6.74 11.37 29.47
CA ASN A 34 8.08 11.84 29.19
C ASN A 34 8.12 12.89 28.06
N ALA A 35 7.04 13.66 27.87
CA ALA A 35 6.89 14.59 26.74
C ALA A 35 8.10 15.51 26.53
N ARG A 36 8.67 16.06 27.62
CA ARG A 36 9.87 16.92 27.56
C ARG A 36 11.07 16.23 26.90
N VAL A 37 11.28 14.94 27.20
CA VAL A 37 12.39 14.16 26.61
C VAL A 37 12.09 13.82 25.16
N VAL A 38 10.83 13.54 24.82
CA VAL A 38 10.40 13.26 23.45
C VAL A 38 10.58 14.48 22.53
N GLU A 39 10.38 15.69 23.05
CA GLU A 39 10.69 16.93 22.32
C GLU A 39 12.19 17.12 22.05
N GLU A 40 13.04 16.61 22.95
CA GLU A 40 14.49 16.61 22.79
C GLU A 40 14.97 15.46 21.89
N MET A 41 14.15 14.43 21.65
CA MET A 41 14.49 13.32 20.75
C MET A 41 14.65 13.80 19.31
N ARG A 42 15.65 13.24 18.67
CA ARG A 42 16.14 13.63 17.36
C ARG A 42 16.36 12.37 16.55
N VAL A 43 15.52 12.17 15.54
CA VAL A 43 15.59 11.03 14.64
C VAL A 43 16.32 11.45 13.37
N PRO A 44 17.40 10.76 12.96
CA PRO A 44 18.06 11.02 11.69
C PRO A 44 17.09 10.80 10.53
N HIS A 45 16.85 11.84 9.73
CA HIS A 45 16.08 11.78 8.50
C HIS A 45 17.05 11.84 7.30
N PRO A 46 17.06 10.82 6.42
CA PRO A 46 18.08 10.67 5.37
C PRO A 46 18.16 11.87 4.40
N VAL A 47 17.07 12.62 4.23
CA VAL A 47 17.00 13.79 3.32
C VAL A 47 16.94 15.14 4.06
N ARG A 48 16.56 15.17 5.35
CA ARG A 48 16.25 16.42 6.09
C ARG A 48 17.19 16.66 7.27
N GLY A 49 18.23 15.87 7.42
CA GLY A 49 19.13 15.95 8.57
C GLY A 49 18.50 15.26 9.78
N THR A 50 17.98 16.03 10.73
CA THR A 50 17.46 15.51 12.00
C THR A 50 16.08 16.10 12.28
N VAL A 51 15.09 15.24 12.54
CA VAL A 51 13.69 15.63 12.78
C VAL A 51 13.22 15.14 14.14
N SER A 52 12.11 15.69 14.65
CA SER A 52 11.49 15.14 15.87
C SER A 52 10.88 13.76 15.60
N LEU A 53 10.71 12.96 16.66
CA LEU A 53 10.10 11.63 16.57
C LEU A 53 8.68 11.67 16.00
N VAL A 54 7.90 12.69 16.38
CA VAL A 54 6.52 12.87 15.89
C VAL A 54 6.49 13.23 14.41
N GLU A 55 7.37 14.13 13.95
CA GLU A 55 7.47 14.47 12.53
C GLU A 55 7.89 13.26 11.69
N TRP A 56 8.82 12.44 12.20
CA TRP A 56 9.25 11.23 11.53
C TRP A 56 8.08 10.24 11.34
N HIS A 57 7.30 10.01 12.41
CA HIS A 57 6.13 9.14 12.36
C HIS A 57 5.08 9.68 11.37
N MET A 58 4.76 10.97 11.44
CA MET A 58 3.78 11.60 10.56
C MET A 58 4.21 11.56 9.09
N ALA A 59 5.50 11.78 8.79
CA ALA A 59 6.02 11.66 7.44
C ALA A 59 5.85 10.23 6.89
N ARG A 60 6.13 9.21 7.71
CA ARG A 60 5.94 7.81 7.33
C ARG A 60 4.47 7.46 7.11
N SER A 61 3.57 7.93 7.99
CA SER A 61 2.13 7.74 7.82
C SER A 61 1.61 8.39 6.54
N ARG A 62 2.06 9.61 6.19
CA ARG A 62 1.68 10.26 4.93
C ARG A 62 2.13 9.47 3.71
N ASN A 63 3.38 8.98 3.71
CA ASN A 63 3.86 8.13 2.63
C ASN A 63 3.02 6.84 2.49
N HIS A 64 2.64 6.24 3.61
CA HIS A 64 1.79 5.06 3.61
C HIS A 64 0.40 5.38 3.02
N ILE A 65 -0.23 6.47 3.45
CA ILE A 65 -1.52 6.92 2.93
C ILE A 65 -1.45 7.14 1.42
N ASN A 66 -0.44 7.87 0.93
CA ASN A 66 -0.27 8.12 -0.50
C ASN A 66 -0.15 6.81 -1.29
N GLN A 67 0.61 5.84 -0.77
CA GLN A 67 0.74 4.54 -1.43
C GLN A 67 -0.56 3.74 -1.43
N LEU A 68 -1.39 3.86 -0.38
CA LEU A 68 -2.73 3.27 -0.38
C LEU A 68 -3.64 3.94 -1.42
N GLU A 69 -3.58 5.27 -1.55
CA GLU A 69 -4.36 6.03 -2.53
C GLU A 69 -3.98 5.66 -3.97
N GLU A 70 -2.69 5.51 -4.26
CA GLU A 70 -2.20 5.02 -5.56
C GLU A 70 -2.73 3.61 -5.87
N ASN A 71 -2.67 2.70 -4.89
CA ASN A 71 -3.20 1.34 -5.05
C ASN A 71 -4.72 1.34 -5.29
N MET A 72 -5.47 2.18 -4.58
CA MET A 72 -6.92 2.32 -4.81
C MET A 72 -7.20 2.84 -6.22
N THR A 73 -6.43 3.81 -6.69
CA THR A 73 -6.58 4.36 -8.06
C THR A 73 -6.39 3.26 -9.10
N LEU A 74 -5.35 2.43 -8.96
CA LEU A 74 -5.10 1.30 -9.85
C LEU A 74 -6.25 0.27 -9.82
N LEU A 75 -6.77 -0.04 -8.63
CA LEU A 75 -7.91 -0.95 -8.48
C LEU A 75 -9.16 -0.39 -9.15
N MET A 76 -9.42 0.91 -9.05
CA MET A 76 -10.55 1.57 -9.71
C MET A 76 -10.40 1.55 -11.24
N GLU A 77 -9.21 1.80 -11.77
CA GLU A 77 -8.93 1.71 -13.20
C GLU A 77 -9.18 0.30 -13.74
N GLN A 78 -8.70 -0.72 -13.02
CA GLN A 78 -8.93 -2.12 -13.37
C GLN A 78 -10.41 -2.48 -13.27
N ALA A 79 -11.11 -2.02 -12.23
CA ALA A 79 -12.55 -2.24 -12.08
C ALA A 79 -13.33 -1.61 -13.23
N SER A 80 -12.99 -0.38 -13.63
CA SER A 80 -13.63 0.30 -14.77
C SER A 80 -13.37 -0.42 -16.10
N THR A 81 -12.14 -0.90 -16.32
CA THR A 81 -11.79 -1.71 -17.49
C THR A 81 -12.59 -3.01 -17.51
N ASN A 82 -12.66 -3.71 -16.37
CA ASN A 82 -13.43 -4.93 -16.22
C ASN A 82 -14.93 -4.72 -16.46
N GLU A 83 -15.49 -3.62 -15.94
CA GLU A 83 -16.88 -3.23 -16.16
C GLU A 83 -17.16 -2.99 -17.65
N SER A 84 -16.28 -2.27 -18.36
CA SER A 84 -16.39 -2.07 -19.81
C SER A 84 -16.38 -3.39 -20.58
N LEU A 85 -15.47 -4.31 -20.21
CA LEU A 85 -15.40 -5.64 -20.82
C LEU A 85 -16.67 -6.46 -20.55
N PHE A 86 -17.19 -6.40 -19.32
CA PHE A 86 -18.43 -7.07 -18.94
C PHE A 86 -19.61 -6.60 -19.79
N TYR A 87 -19.80 -5.29 -19.95
CA TYR A 87 -20.88 -4.76 -20.79
C TYR A 87 -20.71 -5.13 -22.27
N ARG A 88 -19.48 -5.12 -22.79
CA ARG A 88 -19.19 -5.58 -24.17
C ARG A 88 -19.55 -7.05 -24.36
N LEU A 89 -19.24 -7.90 -23.38
CA LEU A 89 -19.61 -9.32 -23.39
C LEU A 89 -21.12 -9.51 -23.33
N LEU A 90 -21.81 -8.78 -22.44
CA LEU A 90 -23.27 -8.86 -22.30
C LEU A 90 -23.98 -8.44 -23.60
N HIS A 91 -23.53 -7.35 -24.23
CA HIS A 91 -24.04 -6.93 -25.53
C HIS A 91 -23.77 -7.97 -26.64
N LEU A 92 -22.61 -8.62 -26.63
CA LEU A 92 -22.35 -9.74 -27.54
C LEU A 92 -23.34 -10.88 -27.29
N GLN A 93 -23.52 -11.30 -26.05
CA GLN A 93 -24.41 -12.40 -25.69
C GLN A 93 -25.83 -12.14 -26.21
N ALA A 94 -26.38 -10.93 -26.00
CA ALA A 94 -27.69 -10.57 -26.52
C ALA A 94 -27.75 -10.55 -28.06
N ARG A 95 -26.70 -10.06 -28.72
CA ARG A 95 -26.56 -10.10 -30.19
C ARG A 95 -26.45 -11.52 -30.71
N LEU A 96 -25.81 -12.44 -30.00
CA LEU A 96 -25.69 -13.83 -30.43
C LEU A 96 -26.97 -14.63 -30.17
N ALA A 97 -27.63 -14.40 -29.03
CA ALA A 97 -28.88 -15.06 -28.67
C ALA A 97 -30.04 -14.73 -29.62
N SER A 98 -29.98 -13.61 -30.32
CA SER A 98 -30.98 -13.18 -31.32
C SER A 98 -30.67 -13.62 -32.76
N ALA A 99 -29.72 -14.54 -32.95
CA ALA A 99 -29.45 -15.15 -34.25
C ALA A 99 -30.48 -16.27 -34.53
N HIS A 100 -31.03 -16.29 -35.74
CA HIS A 100 -32.04 -17.28 -36.15
C HIS A 100 -31.42 -18.51 -36.84
N SER A 101 -30.10 -18.50 -37.03
CA SER A 101 -29.35 -19.60 -37.64
C SER A 101 -27.91 -19.63 -37.15
N LEU A 102 -27.24 -20.78 -37.31
CA LEU A 102 -25.83 -20.95 -36.98
C LEU A 102 -24.92 -20.04 -37.83
N ASP A 103 -25.24 -19.86 -39.10
CA ASP A 103 -24.48 -19.00 -40.02
C ASP A 103 -24.54 -17.52 -39.59
N GLU A 104 -25.73 -17.06 -39.20
CA GLU A 104 -25.93 -15.71 -38.67
C GLU A 104 -25.20 -15.52 -37.33
N PHE A 105 -25.22 -16.53 -36.45
CA PHE A 105 -24.48 -16.53 -35.19
C PHE A 105 -22.97 -16.39 -35.44
N LEU A 106 -22.40 -17.23 -36.30
CA LEU A 106 -20.97 -17.23 -36.64
C LEU A 106 -20.55 -15.91 -37.29
N SER A 107 -21.38 -15.38 -38.21
CA SER A 107 -21.16 -14.09 -38.85
C SER A 107 -21.14 -12.93 -37.82
N ARG A 108 -22.08 -12.91 -36.87
CA ARG A 108 -22.13 -11.91 -35.80
C ARG A 108 -20.92 -12.03 -34.86
N PHE A 109 -20.48 -13.25 -34.53
CA PHE A 109 -19.31 -13.51 -33.71
C PHE A 109 -18.00 -13.09 -34.39
N HIS A 110 -17.76 -13.50 -35.63
CA HIS A 110 -16.57 -13.12 -36.40
C HIS A 110 -16.46 -11.61 -36.59
N ARG A 111 -17.59 -10.91 -36.76
CA ARG A 111 -17.60 -9.44 -36.82
C ARG A 111 -17.15 -8.81 -35.50
N TRP A 112 -17.69 -9.28 -34.37
CA TRP A 112 -17.27 -8.80 -33.04
C TRP A 112 -15.80 -9.12 -32.72
N ALA A 113 -15.33 -10.32 -33.06
CA ALA A 113 -13.92 -10.70 -32.90
C ALA A 113 -12.97 -9.81 -33.72
N ARG A 114 -13.40 -9.34 -34.89
CA ARG A 114 -12.66 -8.32 -35.66
C ARG A 114 -12.71 -6.94 -35.02
N GLU A 115 -13.87 -6.50 -34.52
CA GLU A 115 -14.03 -5.22 -33.83
C GLU A 115 -13.13 -5.10 -32.58
N LEU A 116 -12.87 -6.21 -31.89
CA LEU A 116 -11.93 -6.29 -30.76
C LEU A 116 -10.45 -6.47 -31.16
N GLY A 117 -10.15 -6.53 -32.46
CA GLY A 117 -8.78 -6.80 -32.94
C GLY A 117 -8.28 -8.22 -32.67
N LEU A 118 -9.16 -9.14 -32.26
CA LEU A 118 -8.81 -10.54 -31.96
C LEU A 118 -8.62 -11.36 -33.24
N ALA A 119 -9.34 -11.02 -34.31
CA ALA A 119 -9.31 -11.75 -35.58
C ALA A 119 -8.17 -11.32 -36.54
N GLY A 120 -7.11 -10.69 -36.01
CA GLY A 120 -5.90 -10.32 -36.75
C GLY A 120 -4.58 -10.42 -35.96
N ARG A 121 -4.60 -10.79 -34.67
CA ARG A 121 -3.38 -10.98 -33.88
C ARG A 121 -2.84 -12.40 -34.10
N ASN A 122 -2.21 -12.61 -35.25
CA ASN A 122 -1.17 -13.62 -35.40
C ASN A 122 0.15 -13.02 -34.93
N ASP A 123 0.23 -12.54 -33.68
CA ASP A 123 1.53 -12.40 -33.05
C ASP A 123 1.48 -12.42 -31.52
N SER A 124 2.39 -13.21 -31.01
CA SER A 124 2.84 -13.38 -29.66
C SER A 124 3.04 -12.05 -28.91
N SER A 125 2.06 -11.64 -28.10
CA SER A 125 2.27 -10.84 -26.88
C SER A 125 0.92 -10.51 -26.24
N PHE A 126 0.54 -11.33 -25.26
CA PHE A 126 -0.20 -10.88 -24.09
C PHE A 126 0.85 -10.66 -22.97
N PRO A 127 0.99 -9.46 -22.39
CA PRO A 127 1.53 -9.32 -21.05
C PRO A 127 0.54 -9.84 -20.00
#